data_AF-A0A918PEV1-F1
#
_entry.id   AF-A0A918PEV1-F1
#
_cell.length_a   1.000
_cell.length_b   1.000
_cell.length_c   1.000
_cell.angle_alpha   90.00
_cell.angle_beta   90.00
_cell.angle_gamma   90.00
#
_symmetry.space_group_name_H-M   'P 1'
#
loop_
_entity.id
_entity.type
_entity.pdbx_description
1 polymer ?
#
loop_
_entity_poly.entity_id
_entity_poly.type
_entity_poly.pdbx_seq_one_letter_code
_entity_poly.pdbx_strand_id
1 'polypeptide(L)'
;MRAGLAVQAQDLRWSSVHALLDPARADGFTETAPVRQRVPDFAALLRSDEDETMSALLRRSESTGRPLGDSGFLNRVAAMLGRDPKPGKRGPKVKDERLSALSP
;
A
#
# COMPACT_ATOMS: atom_id res chain seq x y z
N MET A 1 -4.55 5.72 -15.35
CA MET A 1 -3.33 5.52 -14.55
C MET A 1 -2.93 6.82 -13.85
N ARG A 2 -2.73 6.80 -12.52
CA ARG A 2 -2.44 8.01 -11.73
C ARG A 2 -1.04 8.60 -11.95
N ALA A 3 -0.04 7.75 -12.21
CA ALA A 3 1.34 8.17 -12.42
C ALA A 3 1.63 8.73 -13.83
N GLY A 4 0.65 8.73 -14.75
CA GLY A 4 0.81 9.24 -16.11
C GLY A 4 1.81 8.48 -17.00
N LEU A 5 2.32 7.32 -16.56
CA LEU A 5 3.33 6.55 -17.30
C LEU A 5 2.79 5.79 -18.52
N ALA A 6 1.47 5.56 -18.56
CA ALA A 6 0.78 4.76 -19.57
C ALA A 6 -0.72 5.04 -19.52
N VAL A 7 -1.45 4.69 -20.59
CA VAL A 7 -2.93 4.77 -20.59
C VAL A 7 -3.50 3.63 -19.76
N GLN A 8 -3.06 2.39 -20.03
CA GLN A 8 -3.48 1.17 -19.35
C GLN A 8 -2.27 0.43 -18.74
N ALA A 9 -2.52 -0.48 -17.80
CA ALA A 9 -1.45 -1.22 -17.10
C ALA A 9 -0.61 -2.09 -18.05
N GLN A 10 -1.25 -2.68 -19.06
CA GLN A 10 -0.61 -3.47 -20.11
C GLN A 10 0.27 -2.64 -21.05
N ASP A 11 0.10 -1.33 -21.14
CA ASP A 11 0.92 -0.51 -22.04
C ASP A 11 2.33 -0.27 -21.46
N LEU A 12 2.55 -0.59 -20.18
CA LEU A 12 3.89 -0.59 -19.61
C LEU A 12 4.71 -1.75 -20.15
N ARG A 13 5.65 -1.42 -21.04
CA ARG A 13 6.56 -2.38 -21.69
C ARG A 13 7.33 -3.26 -20.71
N TRP A 14 7.74 -2.71 -19.57
CA TRP A 14 8.58 -3.39 -18.57
C TRP A 14 7.79 -3.94 -17.38
N SER A 15 6.47 -4.14 -17.54
CA SER A 15 5.61 -4.64 -16.47
C SER A 15 5.46 -6.16 -16.53
N SER A 16 5.43 -6.81 -15.37
CA SER A 16 5.06 -8.24 -15.25
C SER A 16 3.58 -8.50 -15.55
N VAL A 17 2.77 -7.45 -15.73
CA VAL A 17 1.36 -7.53 -16.16
C VAL A 17 1.18 -8.43 -17.39
N HIS A 18 2.13 -8.42 -18.33
CA HIS A 18 2.07 -9.26 -19.53
C HIS A 18 2.06 -10.75 -19.18
N ALA A 19 2.94 -11.19 -18.27
CA ALA A 19 2.99 -12.58 -17.81
C ALA A 19 1.77 -12.95 -16.95
N LEU A 20 1.21 -11.99 -16.20
CA LEU A 20 0.02 -12.23 -15.38
C LEU A 20 -1.28 -12.29 -16.20
N LEU A 21 -1.35 -11.59 -17.32
CA LEU A 21 -2.47 -11.64 -18.27
C LEU A 21 -2.38 -12.85 -19.20
N ASP A 22 -1.17 -13.20 -19.65
CA ASP A 22 -0.90 -14.37 -20.48
C ASP A 22 0.25 -15.19 -19.87
N PRO A 23 -0.06 -16.17 -18.99
CA PRO A 23 0.95 -17.01 -18.37
C PRO A 23 1.76 -17.86 -19.36
N ALA A 24 1.22 -18.13 -20.56
CA ALA A 24 1.93 -18.90 -21.59
C ALA A 24 3.04 -18.08 -22.24
N ARG A 25 2.88 -16.74 -22.27
CA ARG A 25 3.91 -15.83 -22.76
C ARG A 25 5.20 -15.96 -21.95
N ALA A 26 5.07 -16.05 -20.63
CA ALA A 26 6.16 -15.97 -19.66
C ALA A 26 7.11 -14.78 -19.91
N ASP A 27 7.92 -14.43 -18.91
CA ASP A 27 8.96 -13.40 -19.06
C ASP A 27 10.31 -13.86 -18.49
N GLY A 28 10.37 -15.11 -18.01
CA GLY A 28 11.56 -15.70 -17.38
C GLY A 28 11.80 -15.28 -15.92
N PHE A 29 10.99 -14.36 -15.37
CA PHE A 29 11.21 -13.80 -14.03
C PHE A 29 9.96 -13.83 -13.14
N THR A 30 8.77 -13.77 -13.72
CA THR A 30 7.51 -13.65 -13.00
C THR A 30 6.92 -15.02 -12.69
N GLU A 31 6.89 -15.38 -11.41
CA GLU A 31 6.10 -16.50 -10.93
C GLU A 31 4.61 -16.13 -10.87
N THR A 32 3.84 -16.60 -11.85
CA THR A 32 2.42 -16.23 -11.99
C THR A 32 1.49 -17.03 -11.07
N ALA A 33 1.90 -18.24 -10.67
CA ALA A 33 1.05 -19.15 -9.91
C ALA A 33 0.57 -18.59 -8.55
N PRO A 34 1.43 -17.98 -7.71
CA PRO A 34 0.98 -17.41 -6.43
C PRO A 34 -0.03 -16.27 -6.61
N VAL A 35 0.14 -15.44 -7.64
CA VAL A 35 -0.78 -14.34 -7.92
C VAL A 35 -2.13 -14.89 -8.36
N ARG A 36 -2.14 -15.85 -9.30
CA ARG A 36 -3.38 -16.48 -9.79
C ARG A 36 -4.15 -17.25 -8.72
N GLN A 37 -3.46 -17.81 -7.73
CA GLN A 37 -4.11 -18.45 -6.58
C GLN A 37 -4.92 -17.44 -5.75
N ARG A 38 -4.42 -16.21 -5.61
CA ARG A 38 -5.06 -15.14 -4.82
C ARG A 38 -6.09 -14.36 -5.64
N VAL A 39 -5.80 -14.17 -6.92
CA VAL A 39 -6.62 -13.41 -7.88
C VAL A 39 -6.76 -14.25 -9.16
N PRO A 40 -7.77 -15.12 -9.23
CA PRO A 40 -7.95 -16.02 -10.37
C PRO A 40 -8.19 -15.28 -11.69
N ASP A 41 -8.95 -14.17 -11.65
CA ASP A 41 -9.17 -13.29 -12.81
C ASP A 41 -8.40 -11.97 -12.63
N PHE A 42 -7.12 -12.02 -12.98
CA PHE A 42 -6.23 -10.86 -12.89
C PHE A 42 -6.65 -9.74 -13.86
N ALA A 43 -7.25 -10.09 -15.00
CA ALA A 43 -7.71 -9.11 -15.97
C ALA A 43 -8.91 -8.31 -15.44
N ALA A 44 -9.82 -8.96 -14.70
CA ALA A 44 -10.90 -8.27 -14.00
C ALA A 44 -10.38 -7.35 -12.91
N LEU A 45 -9.36 -7.75 -12.15
CA LEU A 45 -8.72 -6.87 -11.16
C LEU A 45 -8.17 -5.58 -11.79
N LEU A 46 -7.52 -5.66 -12.96
CA LEU A 46 -7.00 -4.46 -13.63
C LEU A 46 -8.10 -3.53 -14.14
N ARG A 47 -9.31 -4.06 -14.38
CA ARG A 47 -10.48 -3.29 -14.83
C ARG A 47 -11.35 -2.79 -13.68
N SER A 48 -11.21 -3.33 -12.48
CA SER A 48 -12.00 -2.90 -11.33
C SER A 48 -11.60 -1.51 -10.89
N ASP A 49 -12.58 -0.72 -10.48
CA ASP A 49 -12.33 0.59 -9.90
C ASP A 49 -11.60 0.49 -8.56
N GLU A 50 -10.81 1.51 -8.27
CA GLU A 50 -10.10 1.64 -7.01
C GLU A 50 -11.08 2.05 -5.90
N ASP A 51 -11.03 1.38 -4.76
CA ASP A 51 -11.67 1.87 -3.55
C ASP A 51 -10.84 3.06 -3.01
N GLU A 52 -11.33 4.27 -3.27
CA GLU A 52 -10.65 5.51 -2.87
C GLU A 52 -10.48 5.61 -1.35
N THR A 53 -11.41 5.07 -0.56
CA THR A 53 -11.32 5.09 0.90
C THR A 53 -10.17 4.21 1.36
N MET A 54 -10.09 2.99 0.83
CA MET A 54 -9.00 2.06 1.14
C MET A 54 -7.64 2.59 0.67
N SER A 55 -7.61 3.26 -0.47
CA SER A 55 -6.39 3.82 -1.05
C SER A 55 -5.86 5.00 -0.25
N ALA A 56 -6.77 5.85 0.26
CA ALA A 56 -6.40 6.90 1.21
C ALA A 56 -5.82 6.34 2.52
N LEU A 57 -6.40 5.25 3.04
CA LEU A 57 -5.88 4.56 4.23
C LEU A 57 -4.47 3.98 3.99
N LEU A 58 -4.26 3.33 2.85
CA LEU A 58 -2.94 2.80 2.46
C LEU A 58 -1.88 3.91 2.39
N ARG A 59 -2.16 5.02 1.69
CA ARG A 59 -1.21 6.16 1.62
C ARG A 59 -0.87 6.75 2.98
N ARG A 60 -1.86 6.89 3.85
CA ARG A 60 -1.62 7.35 5.23
C ARG A 60 -0.73 6.37 5.99
N SER A 61 -0.94 5.08 5.79
CA SER A 61 -0.14 4.01 6.42
C SER A 61 1.32 4.04 5.92
N GLU A 62 1.53 4.24 4.61
CA GLU A 62 2.87 4.40 4.00
C GLU A 62 3.60 5.63 4.53
N SER A 63 2.91 6.78 4.60
CA SER A 63 3.48 8.03 5.12
C SER A 63 3.91 7.93 6.58
N THR A 64 3.15 7.19 7.39
CA THR A 64 3.46 7.01 8.82
C THR A 64 4.39 5.82 9.08
N GLY A 65 4.61 4.95 8.09
CA GLY A 65 5.33 3.68 8.22
C GLY A 65 4.61 2.65 9.11
N ARG A 66 3.30 2.83 9.34
CA ARG A 66 2.50 1.98 10.24
C ARG A 66 1.72 0.97 9.43
N PRO A 67 1.74 -0.32 9.79
CA PRO A 67 1.03 -1.34 9.02
C PRO A 67 -0.49 -1.17 9.13
N LEU A 68 -1.20 -1.36 8.00
CA LEU A 68 -2.65 -1.40 7.93
C LEU A 68 -3.14 -2.86 8.01
N GLY A 69 -4.17 -3.13 8.79
CA GLY A 69 -4.82 -4.45 8.84
C GLY A 69 -5.67 -4.65 10.09
N ASP A 70 -6.28 -5.82 10.20
CA ASP A 70 -7.09 -6.21 11.35
C ASP A 70 -6.25 -6.40 12.64
N SER A 71 -6.93 -6.56 13.78
CA SER A 71 -6.26 -6.75 15.07
C SER A 71 -5.38 -8.00 15.12
N GLY A 72 -5.78 -9.09 14.48
CA GLY A 72 -5.01 -10.33 14.41
C GLY A 72 -3.73 -10.17 13.60
N PHE A 73 -3.80 -9.50 12.45
CA PHE A 73 -2.65 -9.12 11.65
C PHE A 73 -1.69 -8.23 12.42
N LEU A 74 -2.19 -7.17 13.07
CA LEU A 74 -1.37 -6.26 13.86
C LEU A 74 -0.70 -6.96 15.05
N ASN A 75 -1.38 -7.91 15.70
CA ASN A 75 -0.80 -8.72 16.77
C ASN A 75 0.33 -9.62 16.26
N ARG A 76 0.19 -10.24 15.08
CA ARG A 76 1.28 -11.02 14.46
C ARG A 76 2.48 -10.15 14.14
N VAL A 77 2.25 -8.96 13.58
CA VAL A 77 3.32 -7.99 13.30
C VAL A 77 4.01 -7.55 14.60
N ALA A 78 3.25 -7.26 15.66
CA ALA A 78 3.79 -6.91 16.96
C ALA A 78 4.69 -8.01 17.54
N ALA A 79 4.24 -9.27 17.45
CA ALA A 79 5.00 -10.43 17.90
C ALA A 79 6.32 -10.60 17.14
N MET A 80 6.31 -10.39 15.81
CA MET A 80 7.52 -10.46 14.99
C MET A 80 8.51 -9.33 15.27
N LEU A 81 8.00 -8.11 15.54
CA LEU A 81 8.83 -6.92 15.75
C LEU A 81 9.29 -6.74 17.21
N GLY A 82 8.66 -7.42 18.17
CA GLY A 82 8.91 -7.21 19.61
C GLY A 82 8.47 -5.83 20.12
N ARG A 83 7.61 -5.11 19.40
CA ARG A 83 7.10 -3.79 19.75
C ARG A 83 5.69 -3.57 19.19
N ASP A 84 4.91 -2.70 19.81
CA ASP A 84 3.57 -2.36 19.28
C ASP A 84 3.71 -1.55 17.99
N PRO A 85 3.19 -2.04 16.84
CA PRO A 85 3.20 -1.30 15.60
C PRO A 85 2.21 -0.14 15.59
N LYS A 86 1.25 -0.07 16.52
CA LYS A 86 0.21 0.96 16.57
C LYS A 86 0.78 2.32 17.03
N PRO A 87 0.06 3.43 16.74
CA PRO A 87 0.43 4.74 17.24
C PRO A 87 0.41 4.76 18.78
N GLY A 88 1.55 5.10 19.38
CA GLY A 88 1.62 5.40 20.81
C GLY A 88 1.07 6.79 21.13
N LYS A 89 1.02 7.13 22.42
CA LYS A 89 0.67 8.48 22.88
C LYS A 89 1.61 9.50 22.24
N ARG A 90 1.06 10.53 21.58
CA ARG A 90 1.86 11.62 21.00
C ARG A 90 2.65 12.32 22.12
N GLY A 91 3.88 12.72 21.81
CA GLY A 91 4.68 13.51 22.72
C GLY A 91 4.01 14.86 23.05
N PRO A 92 4.41 15.52 24.15
CA PRO A 92 3.94 16.86 24.49
C PRO A 92 4.18 17.85 23.34
N LYS A 93 3.23 18.75 23.09
CA LYS A 93 3.41 19.85 22.13
C LYS A 93 4.54 20.75 22.65
N VAL A 94 5.54 21.03 21.81
CA VAL A 94 6.60 21.99 22.15
C VAL A 94 5.94 23.35 22.39
N LYS A 95 6.20 23.95 23.57
CA LYS A 95 5.82 25.33 23.83
C LYS A 95 6.78 26.22 23.06
N ASP A 96 6.29 26.86 22.01
CA ASP A 96 7.03 27.91 21.33
C ASP A 96 6.85 29.20 22.14
N GLU A 97 7.87 29.58 22.91
CA GLU A 97 7.85 30.79 23.74
C GLU A 97 7.59 32.07 22.93
N ARG A 98 7.87 32.05 21.62
CA ARG A 98 7.62 33.18 20.70
C ARG A 98 6.14 33.37 20.39
N LEU A 99 5.34 32.30 20.42
CA LEU A 99 3.88 32.36 20.21
C LEU A 99 3.12 32.71 21.49
N SER A 100 3.68 32.42 22.67
CA SER A 100 3.07 32.80 23.95
C SER A 100 3.24 34.28 24.30
N ALA A 101 4.24 34.97 23.76
CA ALA A 101 4.48 36.40 24.00
C ALA A 101 3.58 37.34 23.17
N LEU A 102 2.74 36.79 22.28
CA LEU A 102 1.85 37.53 21.39
C LEU A 102 0.35 37.27 21.66
N SER A 103 0.02 36.63 22.78
CA SER A 103 -1.37 36.53 23.24
C SER A 103 -1.60 37.61 24.31
N PRO A 104 -2.64 38.47 24.16
CA PRO A 104 -2.89 39.60 25.06
C PRO A 104 -3.26 39.18 26.48
#